data_AF-A0A920EBQ8-F1
#
_entry.id   AF-A0A920EBQ8-F1
#
_cell.length_a   1.000
_cell.length_b   1.000
_cell.length_c   1.000
_cell.angle_alpha   90.00
_cell.angle_beta   90.00
_cell.angle_gamma   90.00
#
_symmetry.space_group_name_H-M   'P 1'
#
loop_
_entity.id
_entity.type
_entity.pdbx_description
1 polymer ?
#
loop_
_entity_poly.entity_id
_entity_poly.type
_entity_poly.pdbx_seq_one_letter_code
_entity_poly.pdbx_strand_id
1 'polypeptide(L)'
;MIGNPPFQNQLQETTVRPIEETHKLREKWNVNAGPYADTASYFLLVALSMLGPKGKCLLIQPQSILAAVDAKPIRDKLSQEATLEGIWIGVLIFSKQVSMFVPHYFLKT
;
A
#
# COMPACT_ATOMS: atom_id res chain seq x y z
N MET A 1 -10.21 -7.16 -6.82
CA MET A 1 -10.29 -6.77 -5.40
C MET A 1 -10.52 -5.26 -5.30
N ILE A 2 -11.50 -4.86 -4.50
CA ILE A 2 -11.82 -3.46 -4.21
C ILE A 2 -11.93 -3.32 -2.68
N GLY A 3 -11.41 -2.26 -2.08
CA GLY A 3 -11.49 -2.10 -0.63
C GLY A 3 -10.82 -0.85 -0.06
N ASN A 4 -11.02 -0.64 1.24
CA ASN A 4 -10.44 0.45 2.02
C ASN A 4 -9.61 -0.15 3.18
N PRO A 5 -8.31 -0.42 2.97
CA PRO A 5 -7.46 -1.00 4.00
C PRO A 5 -7.28 -0.02 5.17
N PRO A 6 -6.89 -0.51 6.37
CA PRO A 6 -6.68 0.36 7.51
C PRO A 6 -5.52 1.35 7.26
N PHE A 7 -5.82 2.65 7.36
CA PHE A 7 -4.81 3.71 7.35
C PHE A 7 -4.28 3.92 8.76
N GLN A 8 -2.99 3.68 8.94
CA GLN A 8 -2.33 3.84 10.22
C GLN A 8 -1.09 4.67 9.97
N ASN A 9 -1.19 5.98 10.24
CA ASN A 9 -0.02 6.84 10.19
C ASN A 9 0.99 6.36 11.24
N GLN A 10 2.08 5.77 10.77
CA GLN A 10 3.10 5.16 11.63
C GLN A 10 3.93 6.19 12.41
N LEU A 11 3.65 7.48 12.24
CA LEU A 11 4.25 8.57 13.02
C LEU A 11 3.43 8.95 14.26
N GLN A 12 2.18 8.49 14.38
CA GLN A 12 1.35 8.75 15.56
C GLN A 12 1.51 7.61 16.56
N GLU A 13 1.91 7.92 17.81
CA GLU A 13 2.19 6.93 18.88
C GLU A 13 1.11 5.85 19.03
N THR A 14 -0.16 6.23 18.88
CA THR A 14 -1.30 5.30 19.04
C THR A 14 -1.50 4.33 17.87
N THR A 15 -0.83 4.52 16.73
CA THR A 15 -0.99 3.70 15.52
C THR A 15 0.33 3.13 14.99
N VAL A 16 1.41 3.22 15.78
CA VAL A 16 2.70 2.62 15.46
C VAL A 16 2.59 1.10 15.52
N ARG A 17 2.93 0.45 14.40
CA ARG A 17 3.09 -0.98 14.32
C ARG A 17 4.35 -1.39 15.09
N PRO A 18 4.29 -2.41 15.96
CA PRO A 18 5.48 -2.95 16.61
C PRO A 18 6.55 -3.34 15.58
N ILE A 19 7.82 -3.13 15.93
CA ILE A 19 8.94 -3.44 15.04
C ILE A 19 8.96 -4.93 14.64
N GLU A 20 8.58 -5.83 15.54
CA GLU A 20 8.48 -7.27 15.30
C GLU A 20 7.47 -7.62 14.21
N GLU A 21 6.32 -6.92 14.17
CA GLU A 21 5.36 -7.09 13.08
C GLU A 21 5.89 -6.53 11.76
N THR A 22 6.65 -5.44 11.81
CA THR A 22 7.32 -4.91 10.63
C THR A 22 8.31 -5.93 10.06
N HIS A 23 9.11 -6.59 10.90
CA HIS A 23 10.01 -7.66 10.47
C HIS A 23 9.25 -8.83 9.83
N LYS A 24 8.18 -9.31 10.46
CA LYS A 24 7.33 -10.38 9.89
C LYS A 24 6.75 -10.00 8.52
N LEU A 25 6.30 -8.75 8.35
CA LEU A 25 5.77 -8.28 7.07
C LEU A 25 6.85 -8.16 6.00
N ARG A 26 8.03 -7.65 6.35
CA ARG A 26 9.18 -7.58 5.44
C ARG A 26 9.59 -8.96 4.96
N GLU A 27 9.70 -9.92 5.88
CA GLU A 27 10.05 -11.31 5.58
C GLU A 27 8.99 -11.97 4.70
N LYS A 28 7.72 -11.92 5.12
CA LYS A 28 6.60 -12.54 4.40
C LYS A 28 6.49 -12.06 2.95
N TRP A 29 6.71 -10.77 2.71
CA TRP A 29 6.53 -10.16 1.39
C TRP A 29 7.84 -9.94 0.64
N ASN A 30 8.97 -10.35 1.22
CA ASN A 30 10.31 -10.14 0.69
C ASN A 30 10.57 -8.68 0.24
N VAL A 31 10.27 -7.72 1.12
CA VAL A 31 10.47 -6.28 0.89
C VAL A 31 11.14 -5.64 2.10
N ASN A 32 12.15 -4.80 1.89
CA ASN A 32 12.83 -4.09 2.97
C ASN A 32 12.25 -2.68 3.22
N ALA A 33 10.92 -2.57 3.34
CA ALA A 33 10.25 -1.28 3.55
C ALA A 33 10.67 -0.63 4.87
N GLY A 34 10.79 0.70 4.93
CA GLY A 34 11.17 1.41 6.16
C GLY A 34 10.13 1.28 7.29
N PRO A 35 10.50 1.59 8.55
CA PRO A 35 9.62 1.39 9.71
C PRO A 35 8.34 2.25 9.68
N TYR A 36 8.33 3.33 8.91
CA TYR A 36 7.17 4.22 8.77
C TYR A 36 6.33 3.94 7.52
N ALA A 37 6.56 2.82 6.83
CA ALA A 37 5.69 2.38 5.75
C ALA A 37 4.28 2.10 6.29
N ASP A 38 3.28 2.81 5.75
CA ASP A 38 1.88 2.67 6.17
C ASP A 38 1.38 1.23 5.95
N THR A 39 0.60 0.70 6.90
CA THR A 39 -0.02 -0.62 6.79
C THR A 39 -0.77 -0.82 5.48
N ALA A 40 -1.46 0.20 4.97
CA ALA A 40 -2.22 0.15 3.73
C ALA A 40 -1.36 -0.27 2.52
N SER A 41 -0.07 0.07 2.53
CA SER A 41 0.86 -0.30 1.45
C SER A 41 1.12 -1.81 1.38
N TYR A 42 1.21 -2.50 2.51
CA TYR A 42 1.33 -3.96 2.56
C TYR A 42 0.05 -4.66 2.09
N PHE A 43 -1.12 -4.04 2.27
CA PHE A 43 -2.38 -4.59 1.76
C PHE A 43 -2.44 -4.61 0.23
N LEU A 44 -1.66 -3.78 -0.48
CA LEU A 44 -1.53 -3.90 -1.93
C LEU A 44 -0.83 -5.21 -2.30
N LEU A 45 0.22 -5.60 -1.57
CA LEU A 45 0.93 -6.87 -1.79
C LEU A 45 0.03 -8.07 -1.49
N VAL A 46 -0.73 -8.01 -0.39
CA VAL A 46 -1.75 -9.01 -0.04
C VAL A 46 -2.78 -9.13 -1.16
N ALA A 47 -3.28 -8.00 -1.67
CA ALA A 47 -4.29 -8.01 -2.72
C ALA A 47 -3.75 -8.65 -4.00
N LEU A 48 -2.53 -8.29 -4.43
CA LEU A 48 -1.90 -8.88 -5.61
C LEU A 48 -1.73 -10.41 -5.47
N SER A 49 -1.33 -10.91 -4.30
CA SER A 49 -1.16 -12.35 -4.09
C SER A 49 -2.47 -13.15 -4.15
N MET A 50 -3.61 -12.48 -4.09
CA MET A 50 -4.95 -13.09 -4.14
C MET A 50 -5.61 -12.92 -5.52
N LEU A 51 -4.98 -12.20 -6.45
CA LEU A 51 -5.54 -12.02 -7.79
C LEU A 51 -5.35 -13.27 -8.64
N GLY A 52 -6.42 -13.71 -9.30
CA GLY A 52 -6.33 -14.69 -10.37
C GLY A 52 -5.85 -14.06 -11.70
N PRO A 53 -5.70 -14.86 -12.76
CA PRO A 53 -5.43 -14.36 -14.09
C PRO A 53 -6.41 -13.26 -14.48
N LYS A 54 -5.88 -12.16 -15.03
CA LYS A 54 -6.66 -10.97 -15.37
C LYS A 54 -7.32 -10.23 -14.18
N GLY A 55 -6.86 -10.50 -12.96
CA GLY A 55 -7.36 -9.84 -11.76
C GLY A 55 -6.96 -8.36 -11.69
N LYS A 56 -7.86 -7.54 -11.14
CA LYS A 56 -7.68 -6.11 -10.90
C LYS A 56 -7.62 -5.81 -9.41
N CYS A 57 -6.75 -4.88 -9.00
CA CYS A 57 -6.71 -4.35 -7.63
C CYS A 57 -6.97 -2.85 -7.64
N LEU A 58 -7.95 -2.42 -6.84
CA LEU A 58 -8.28 -1.02 -6.56
C LEU A 58 -8.49 -0.85 -5.05
N LEU A 59 -7.44 -0.45 -4.32
CA LEU A 59 -7.54 -0.18 -2.89
C LEU A 59 -7.35 1.30 -2.63
N ILE A 60 -8.13 1.89 -1.72
CA ILE A 60 -7.85 3.26 -1.26
C ILE A 60 -6.50 3.28 -0.54
N GLN A 61 -5.67 4.27 -0.83
CA GLN A 61 -4.31 4.41 -0.31
C GLN A 61 -4.06 5.84 0.18
N PRO A 62 -3.25 6.01 1.25
CA PRO A 62 -2.79 7.33 1.66
C PRO A 62 -1.76 7.85 0.65
N GLN A 63 -1.79 9.16 0.36
CA GLN A 63 -0.87 9.78 -0.61
C GLN A 63 0.62 9.57 -0.28
N SER A 64 0.96 9.35 1.00
CA SER A 64 2.33 9.08 1.45
C SER A 64 3.00 7.94 0.67
N ILE A 65 2.23 6.95 0.20
CA ILE A 65 2.76 5.83 -0.59
C ILE A 65 3.42 6.28 -1.89
N LEU A 66 2.98 7.39 -2.50
CA LEU A 66 3.52 7.86 -3.77
C LEU A 66 4.99 8.29 -3.68
N ALA A 67 5.40 8.87 -2.55
CA ALA A 67 6.69 9.56 -2.45
C ALA A 67 7.53 9.20 -1.22
N ALA A 68 6.94 8.63 -0.15
CA ALA A 68 7.69 8.32 1.06
C ALA A 68 8.83 7.32 0.77
N VAL A 69 10.00 7.60 1.35
CA VAL A 69 11.21 6.76 1.20
C VAL A 69 10.95 5.36 1.73
N ASP A 70 10.32 5.24 2.89
CA ASP A 70 10.01 3.97 3.54
C ASP A 70 9.08 3.08 2.70
N ALA A 71 8.21 3.69 1.88
CA ALA A 71 7.32 2.97 0.98
C ALA A 71 7.98 2.59 -0.36
N LYS A 72 9.20 3.08 -0.66
CA LYS A 72 9.87 2.81 -1.94
C LYS A 72 10.03 1.31 -2.23
N PRO A 73 10.49 0.46 -1.29
CA PRO A 73 10.66 -0.97 -1.57
C PRO A 73 9.34 -1.67 -1.93
N ILE A 74 8.21 -1.22 -1.38
CA ILE A 74 6.88 -1.71 -1.74
C ILE A 74 6.49 -1.24 -3.13
N ARG A 75 6.72 0.03 -3.49
CA ARG A 75 6.48 0.54 -4.86
C ARG A 75 7.31 -0.22 -5.90
N ASP A 76 8.57 -0.51 -5.60
CA ASP A 76 9.45 -1.26 -6.49
C ASP A 76 8.90 -2.68 -6.70
N LYS A 77 8.49 -3.36 -5.62
CA LYS A 77 7.87 -4.69 -5.67
C LYS A 77 6.57 -4.71 -6.47
N LEU A 78 5.67 -3.76 -6.23
CA LEU A 78 4.43 -3.61 -7.00
C LEU A 78 4.73 -3.40 -8.48
N SER A 79 5.74 -2.60 -8.82
CA SER A 79 6.13 -2.35 -10.21
C SER A 79 6.77 -3.56 -10.88
N GLN A 80 7.34 -4.50 -10.11
CA GLN A 80 7.86 -5.77 -10.62
C GLN A 80 6.73 -6.76 -10.93
N GLU A 81 5.72 -6.83 -10.06
CA GLU A 81 4.67 -7.86 -10.12
C GLU A 81 3.40 -7.41 -10.87
N ALA A 82 3.16 -6.11 -10.96
CA ALA A 82 1.96 -5.55 -11.53
C ALA A 82 2.23 -4.32 -12.42
N THR A 83 1.31 -4.08 -13.34
CA THR A 83 1.23 -2.87 -14.15
C THR A 83 0.23 -1.92 -13.50
N LEU A 84 0.65 -0.68 -13.28
CA LEU A 84 -0.23 0.41 -12.88
C LEU A 84 -0.90 0.98 -14.14
N GLU A 85 -2.20 0.76 -14.29
CA GLU A 85 -2.96 1.23 -15.47
C GLU A 85 -3.55 2.63 -15.27
N GLY A 86 -3.69 3.08 -14.02
CA GLY A 86 -4.25 4.39 -13.72
C GLY A 86 -4.25 4.71 -12.23
N ILE A 87 -4.45 5.98 -11.93
CA ILE A 87 -4.63 6.48 -10.57
C ILE A 87 -5.89 7.33 -10.57
N TRP A 88 -6.78 7.06 -9.62
CA TRP A 88 -7.86 7.98 -9.27
C TRP A 88 -7.45 8.81 -8.06
N ILE A 89 -7.42 10.13 -8.19
CA ILE A 89 -7.10 11.06 -7.11
C ILE A 89 -8.41 11.65 -6.60
N GLY A 90 -8.73 11.42 -5.32
CA GLY A 90 -9.90 12.00 -4.68
C GLY A 90 -9.61 13.39 -4.12
N VAL A 91 -10.65 14.21 -3.96
CA VAL A 91 -10.58 15.45 -3.14
C VAL A 91 -10.72 15.08 -1.66
N LEU A 92 -10.22 15.91 -0.74
CA LEU A 92 -10.25 15.67 0.72
C LEU A 92 -11.66 15.27 1.22
N ILE A 93 -11.90 13.98 1.38
CA ILE A 93 -13.21 13.37 1.70
C ILE A 93 -13.35 12.98 3.18
N PHE A 94 -12.30 13.14 3.97
CA PHE A 94 -12.31 12.87 5.41
C PHE A 94 -11.98 14.12 6.22
N SER A 95 -12.66 14.28 7.36
CA SER A 95 -12.48 15.40 8.30
C SER A 95 -11.06 15.47 8.90
N LYS A 96 -10.30 14.38 8.82
CA LYS A 96 -8.85 14.36 9.02
C LYS A 96 -8.21 14.58 7.66
N GLN A 97 -7.47 15.68 7.50
CA GLN A 97 -6.81 16.17 6.28
C GLN A 97 -5.83 15.17 5.63
N VAL A 98 -6.33 14.03 5.18
CA VAL A 98 -5.57 12.95 4.55
C VAL A 98 -6.00 12.91 3.10
N SER A 99 -5.06 13.26 2.22
CA SER A 99 -5.24 13.08 0.78
C SER A 99 -5.14 11.60 0.44
N MET A 100 -6.08 11.12 -0.36
CA MET A 100 -6.23 9.69 -0.72
C MET A 100 -6.31 9.53 -2.23
N PHE A 101 -5.85 8.37 -2.69
CA PHE A 101 -5.96 7.96 -4.09
C PHE A 101 -6.25 6.47 -4.18
N VAL A 102 -6.66 6.01 -5.36
CA VAL A 102 -6.88 4.60 -5.66
C VAL A 102 -6.03 4.25 -6.89
N PRO A 103 -4.93 3.48 -6.73
CA PRO A 103 -4.21 2.94 -7.87
C PRO A 103 -4.99 1.76 -8.46
N HIS A 104 -4.94 1.64 -9.78
CA HIS A 104 -5.50 0.52 -10.53
C HIS A 104 -4.37 -0.38 -11.02
N TYR A 105 -4.24 -1.55 -10.40
CA TYR A 105 -3.20 -2.53 -10.73
C TYR A 105 -3.74 -3.77 -11.43
N PHE A 106 -2.89 -4.34 -12.29
CA PHE A 106 -3.08 -5.62 -12.97
C PHE A 106 -1.81 -6.47 -12.89
N LEU A 107 -1.91 -7.79 -12.70
CA LEU A 107 -0.73 -8.66 -12.68
C LEU A 107 -0.01 -8.69 -14.03
N LYS A 108 1.33 -8.71 -13.99
CA LYS A 108 2.14 -9.01 -15.17
C LYS A 108 2.10 -10.52 -15.43
N THR A 109 1.81 -10.88 -16.68
CA THR A 109 1.83 -12.26 -17.18
C THR A 109 3.25 -12.76 -17.41
#